data_AF-A0A420N2S0-F1
#
_entry.id   AF-A0A420N2S0-F1
#
_cell.length_a   1.000
_cell.length_b   1.000
_cell.length_c   1.000
_cell.angle_alpha   90.00
_cell.angle_beta   90.00
_cell.angle_gamma   90.00
#
_symmetry.space_group_name_H-M   'P 1'
#
loop_
_entity.id
_entity.type
_entity.pdbx_description
1 polymer ?
#
loop_
_entity_poly.entity_id
_entity_poly.type
_entity_poly.pdbx_seq_one_letter_code
_entity_poly.pdbx_strand_id
1 'polypeptide(L)'
;MRCLQIISVLGALVLTTVQAVTLPAGVPRDISEFRDKHPYAPPKHEHRRIVRIRASRNNADDVSDEFRRGVRKANGGGTLHLAKGKTYVIGKALDLTGLEDIHIHLEGEIRFTDDVEYWQENAWYHPFQKSIMFWKWGGTDIKIYGNGVIEGQGQRWWNEFESGTGSILNPDNKYYRPILFYAENTTNLDVSGIHLKDSPCWNNFIVSSKNVKYTDVVATALSNNGSIIPKNTDFMNTMNTSAVRIERTWVNIDDDCFSPKPNSSDLYVNTMYCNGTHGQSMGSLGQYKGEVSNVYDVHIENVWMMNGDYSAARIKVWAGEETGTGFVNNVTFKNFWVARMDYGIFLDSCYFNISAEECNAHPSGMQITNIHFENFTGYTSGVYGNAVARLSCSAAEDAICANITVKDFNVKTPCGGDPVIICDGMHGDIGVDCVPYNSDKAKAALNAKCKTPMAAIDTDPWGSGLIEKMKGAFHPQ
;
A
#
# COMPACT_ATOMS: atom_id res chain seq x y z
N MET A 1 2.34 52.04 -61.32
CA MET A 1 2.57 50.62 -61.00
C MET A 1 3.55 50.51 -59.85
N ARG A 2 3.05 50.35 -58.61
CA ARG A 2 3.82 49.84 -57.46
C ARG A 2 2.84 49.01 -56.62
N CYS A 3 2.89 47.69 -56.78
CA CYS A 3 2.25 46.75 -55.85
C CYS A 3 3.20 46.55 -54.67
N LEU A 4 2.76 46.87 -53.46
CA LEU A 4 3.30 46.25 -52.24
C LEU A 4 2.38 45.07 -51.89
N GLN A 5 2.91 43.86 -51.96
CA GLN A 5 2.29 42.68 -51.39
C GLN A 5 2.52 42.70 -49.87
N ILE A 6 1.44 42.72 -49.10
CA ILE A 6 1.44 42.42 -47.67
C ILE A 6 1.37 40.90 -47.54
N ILE A 7 2.45 40.28 -47.08
CA ILE A 7 2.45 38.87 -46.67
C ILE A 7 1.95 38.81 -45.23
N SER A 8 0.70 38.42 -45.06
CA SER A 8 0.12 38.06 -43.76
C SER A 8 0.57 36.65 -43.39
N VAL A 9 1.51 36.54 -42.46
CA VAL A 9 1.87 35.26 -41.81
C VAL A 9 0.82 34.98 -40.74
N LEU A 10 -0.20 34.18 -41.08
CA LEU A 10 -1.03 33.53 -40.05
C LEU A 10 -0.21 32.40 -39.42
N GLY A 11 0.42 32.70 -38.29
CA GLY A 11 0.92 31.66 -37.39
C GLY A 11 -0.26 30.94 -36.76
N ALA A 12 -0.53 29.71 -37.20
CA ALA A 12 -1.48 28.84 -36.52
C ALA A 12 -0.92 28.50 -35.13
N LEU A 13 -1.44 29.16 -34.10
CA LEU A 13 -1.22 28.74 -32.72
C LEU A 13 -2.00 27.42 -32.54
N VAL A 14 -1.33 26.28 -32.71
CA VAL A 14 -1.89 24.99 -32.33
C VAL A 14 -1.93 24.97 -30.80
N LEU A 15 -3.06 25.39 -30.24
CA LEU A 15 -3.40 25.17 -28.83
C LEU A 15 -3.60 23.66 -28.68
N THR A 16 -2.56 22.92 -28.29
CA THR A 16 -2.71 21.55 -27.81
C THR A 16 -3.47 21.61 -26.49
N THR A 17 -4.79 21.49 -26.56
CA THR A 17 -5.64 21.32 -25.37
C THR A 17 -5.22 20.04 -24.68
N VAL A 18 -4.68 20.16 -23.48
CA VAL A 18 -4.31 19.01 -22.65
C VAL A 18 -5.62 18.37 -22.18
N GLN A 19 -6.00 17.25 -22.80
CA GLN A 19 -7.24 16.55 -22.47
C GLN A 19 -7.10 15.97 -21.06
N ALA A 20 -8.00 16.34 -20.14
CA ALA A 20 -7.97 15.84 -18.78
C ALA A 20 -7.98 14.31 -18.77
N VAL A 21 -7.18 13.71 -17.88
CA VAL A 21 -7.23 12.25 -17.74
C VAL A 21 -8.49 11.94 -16.96
N THR A 22 -9.42 11.25 -17.62
CA THR A 22 -10.62 10.71 -16.99
C THR A 22 -10.34 9.28 -16.51
N LEU A 23 -10.78 8.97 -15.30
CA LEU A 23 -10.89 7.58 -14.84
C LEU A 23 -11.66 6.73 -15.87
N PRO A 24 -11.29 5.45 -16.08
CA PRO A 24 -12.06 4.55 -16.92
C PRO A 24 -13.52 4.47 -16.45
N ALA A 25 -14.44 4.25 -17.39
CA ALA A 25 -15.85 4.11 -17.08
C ALA A 25 -16.08 3.04 -16.01
N GLY A 26 -16.92 3.36 -15.03
CA GLY A 26 -17.27 2.47 -13.93
C GLY A 26 -16.21 2.34 -12.83
N VAL A 27 -15.10 3.07 -12.87
CA VAL A 27 -14.18 3.17 -11.72
C VAL A 27 -14.76 4.17 -10.71
N PRO A 28 -14.97 3.79 -9.44
CA PRO A 28 -15.54 4.72 -8.47
C PRO A 28 -14.61 5.89 -8.17
N ARG A 29 -15.17 7.08 -7.93
CA ARG A 29 -14.46 8.34 -7.70
C ARG A 29 -14.36 8.75 -6.24
N ASP A 30 -15.15 8.14 -5.38
CA ASP A 30 -15.09 8.31 -3.93
C ASP A 30 -15.63 7.05 -3.22
N ILE A 31 -15.62 7.10 -1.89
CA ILE A 31 -16.13 6.00 -1.06
C ILE A 31 -17.62 5.75 -1.33
N SER A 32 -18.43 6.78 -1.64
CA SER A 32 -19.86 6.61 -1.93
C SER A 32 -20.07 5.81 -3.21
N GLU A 33 -19.44 6.23 -4.31
CA GLU A 33 -19.50 5.49 -5.57
C GLU A 33 -18.92 4.07 -5.42
N PHE A 34 -17.89 3.90 -4.59
CA PHE A 34 -17.34 2.58 -4.29
C PHE A 34 -18.37 1.68 -3.62
N ARG A 35 -19.12 2.20 -2.65
CA ARG A 35 -20.23 1.48 -1.99
C ARG A 35 -21.42 1.24 -2.92
N ASP A 36 -21.70 2.15 -3.84
CA ASP A 36 -22.75 1.98 -4.83
C ASP A 36 -22.39 0.88 -5.84
N LYS A 37 -21.13 0.83 -6.26
CA LYS A 37 -20.61 -0.21 -7.17
C LYS A 37 -20.48 -1.57 -6.48
N HIS A 38 -20.01 -1.58 -5.24
CA HIS A 38 -19.76 -2.76 -4.42
C HIS A 38 -20.64 -2.70 -3.16
N PRO A 39 -21.95 -2.95 -3.30
CA PRO A 39 -22.87 -2.84 -2.18
C PRO A 39 -22.52 -3.88 -1.10
N TYR A 40 -22.28 -3.38 0.10
CA TYR A 40 -22.00 -4.20 1.27
C TYR A 40 -23.26 -4.37 2.13
N ALA A 41 -23.54 -5.61 2.52
CA ALA A 41 -24.56 -5.93 3.51
C ALA A 41 -23.91 -6.75 4.63
N PRO A 42 -24.04 -6.32 5.91
CA PRO A 42 -23.56 -7.10 7.03
C PRO A 42 -24.11 -8.54 6.97
N PRO A 43 -23.25 -9.55 7.16
CA PRO A 43 -23.69 -10.93 7.13
C PRO A 43 -24.72 -11.19 8.24
N LYS A 44 -25.80 -11.91 7.90
CA LYS A 44 -26.79 -12.34 8.88
C LYS A 44 -26.25 -13.55 9.64
N HIS A 45 -26.18 -13.43 10.96
CA HIS A 45 -25.77 -14.51 11.83
C HIS A 45 -26.91 -14.82 12.81
N GLU A 46 -27.61 -15.92 12.55
CA GLU A 46 -28.69 -16.38 13.42
C GLU A 46 -28.09 -17.07 14.66
N HIS A 47 -28.78 -16.99 15.79
CA HIS A 47 -28.51 -17.77 17.02
C HIS A 47 -27.23 -17.44 17.84
N ARG A 48 -26.52 -16.34 17.58
CA ARG A 48 -25.39 -15.91 18.44
C ARG A 48 -25.83 -15.06 19.63
N ARG A 49 -25.21 -15.25 20.80
CA ARG A 49 -25.42 -14.40 21.98
C ARG A 49 -24.90 -12.98 21.70
N ILE A 50 -25.77 -11.98 21.82
CA ILE A 50 -25.36 -10.57 21.65
C ILE A 50 -24.90 -9.98 22.98
N VAL A 51 -23.66 -9.51 23.01
CA VAL A 51 -23.05 -8.73 24.10
C VAL A 51 -22.99 -7.27 23.68
N ARG A 52 -23.33 -6.37 24.61
CA ARG A 52 -23.21 -4.93 24.43
C ARG A 52 -22.43 -4.33 25.59
N ILE A 53 -21.74 -3.24 25.33
CA ILE A 53 -21.03 -2.42 26.32
C ILE A 53 -21.56 -0.99 26.26
N ARG A 54 -21.31 -0.20 27.30
CA ARG A 54 -21.62 1.24 27.26
C ARG A 54 -20.76 1.93 26.21
N ALA A 55 -21.31 2.95 25.57
CA ALA A 55 -20.54 3.88 24.76
C ALA A 55 -19.77 4.86 25.67
N SER A 56 -18.74 5.49 25.12
CA SER A 56 -18.07 6.64 25.73
C SER A 56 -19.00 7.85 25.73
N ARG A 57 -18.96 8.63 26.81
CA ARG A 57 -19.74 9.87 26.96
C ARG A 57 -19.12 11.05 26.22
N ASN A 58 -17.80 11.02 26.02
CA ASN A 58 -17.00 12.02 25.31
C ASN A 58 -15.63 11.40 24.94
N ASN A 59 -14.76 12.18 24.30
CA ASN A 59 -13.44 11.73 23.83
C ASN A 59 -12.45 11.36 24.95
N ALA A 60 -12.71 11.75 26.20
CA ALA A 60 -11.87 11.41 27.36
C ALA A 60 -12.42 10.23 28.18
N ASP A 61 -13.61 9.70 27.84
CA ASP A 61 -14.24 8.61 28.56
C ASP A 61 -13.78 7.25 28.02
N ASP A 62 -12.58 6.84 28.44
CA ASP A 62 -11.98 5.54 28.11
C ASP A 62 -12.87 4.37 28.54
N VAL A 63 -13.16 3.47 27.59
CA VAL A 63 -13.92 2.23 27.78
C VAL A 63 -13.10 0.97 27.48
N SER A 64 -11.76 1.06 27.49
CA SER A 64 -10.86 -0.07 27.20
C SER A 64 -11.18 -1.32 28.03
N ASP A 65 -11.43 -1.15 29.32
CA ASP A 65 -11.74 -2.27 30.22
C ASP A 65 -13.12 -2.89 29.92
N GLU A 66 -14.12 -2.08 29.59
CA GLU A 66 -15.45 -2.49 29.14
C GLU A 66 -15.35 -3.23 27.82
N PHE A 67 -14.58 -2.72 26.86
CA PHE A 67 -14.34 -3.36 25.57
C PHE A 67 -13.72 -4.74 25.75
N ARG A 68 -12.62 -4.83 26.50
CA ARG A 68 -11.94 -6.10 26.81
C ARG A 68 -12.88 -7.10 27.49
N ARG A 69 -13.69 -6.65 28.45
CA ARG A 69 -14.72 -7.51 29.08
C ARG A 69 -15.82 -7.92 28.10
N GLY A 70 -16.23 -7.03 27.20
CA GLY A 70 -17.21 -7.28 26.15
C GLY A 70 -16.73 -8.36 25.19
N VAL A 71 -15.48 -8.25 24.72
CA VAL A 71 -14.81 -9.26 23.88
C VAL A 71 -14.77 -10.61 24.59
N ARG A 72 -14.26 -10.67 25.84
CA ARG A 72 -14.22 -11.93 26.62
C ARG A 72 -15.61 -12.56 26.82
N LYS A 73 -16.65 -11.75 27.04
CA LYS A 73 -18.03 -12.23 27.17
C LYS A 73 -18.62 -12.67 25.83
N ALA A 74 -18.16 -12.13 24.71
CA ALA A 74 -18.61 -12.54 23.38
C ALA A 74 -17.83 -13.74 22.82
N ASN A 75 -16.65 -14.02 23.37
CA ASN A 75 -15.85 -15.18 22.97
C ASN A 75 -16.59 -16.50 23.19
N GLY A 76 -16.37 -17.49 22.32
CA GLY A 76 -17.03 -18.79 22.36
C GLY A 76 -18.48 -18.75 21.86
N GLY A 77 -18.70 -18.27 20.63
CA GLY A 77 -19.99 -18.31 19.93
C GLY A 77 -20.86 -17.05 20.04
N GLY A 78 -20.34 -15.96 20.61
CA GLY A 78 -21.07 -14.71 20.79
C GLY A 78 -20.77 -13.64 19.73
N THR A 79 -21.42 -12.50 19.88
CA THR A 79 -21.20 -11.27 19.10
C THR A 79 -21.10 -10.08 20.04
N LEU A 80 -20.00 -9.33 20.00
CA LEU A 80 -19.94 -7.99 20.58
C LEU A 80 -20.51 -6.99 19.57
N HIS A 81 -21.64 -6.37 19.88
CA HIS A 81 -22.27 -5.37 19.03
C HIS A 81 -21.96 -3.95 19.52
N LEU A 82 -21.30 -3.18 18.66
CA LEU A 82 -20.96 -1.77 18.83
C LEU A 82 -21.87 -0.93 17.92
N ALA A 83 -22.81 -0.20 18.54
CA ALA A 83 -23.99 0.30 17.85
C ALA A 83 -23.72 1.56 17.01
N LYS A 84 -24.50 1.75 15.94
CA LYS A 84 -24.47 2.95 15.09
C LYS A 84 -24.65 4.23 15.90
N GLY A 85 -23.85 5.25 15.56
CA GLY A 85 -23.88 6.56 16.22
C GLY A 85 -23.33 6.56 17.65
N LYS A 86 -22.57 5.53 18.03
CA LYS A 86 -21.86 5.43 19.32
C LYS A 86 -20.35 5.37 19.09
N THR A 87 -19.61 6.06 19.94
CA THR A 87 -18.14 6.01 20.01
C THR A 87 -17.71 5.19 21.23
N TYR A 88 -16.66 4.40 21.06
CA TYR A 88 -16.01 3.59 22.08
C TYR A 88 -14.53 3.98 22.10
N VAL A 89 -14.16 4.86 23.04
CA VAL A 89 -12.78 5.34 23.19
C VAL A 89 -11.91 4.27 23.84
N ILE A 90 -10.78 3.95 23.20
CA ILE A 90 -9.80 2.99 23.70
C ILE A 90 -8.52 3.76 24.03
N GLY A 91 -8.28 3.99 25.31
CA GLY A 91 -7.09 4.68 25.82
C GLY A 91 -6.01 3.77 26.39
N LYS A 92 -6.18 2.45 26.34
CA LYS A 92 -5.21 1.48 26.89
C LYS A 92 -4.87 0.39 25.91
N ALA A 93 -3.64 -0.10 25.98
CA ALA A 93 -3.21 -1.25 25.20
C ALA A 93 -4.02 -2.51 25.56
N LEU A 94 -4.57 -3.19 24.56
CA LEU A 94 -5.45 -4.35 24.76
C LEU A 94 -4.85 -5.66 24.20
N ASP A 95 -4.66 -6.63 25.09
CA ASP A 95 -4.37 -8.01 24.69
C ASP A 95 -5.70 -8.76 24.54
N LEU A 96 -6.03 -9.08 23.29
CA LEU A 96 -7.23 -9.78 22.84
C LEU A 96 -6.84 -11.10 22.17
N THR A 97 -5.79 -11.76 22.66
CA THR A 97 -5.41 -13.11 22.24
C THR A 97 -6.25 -14.19 22.95
N GLY A 98 -6.20 -15.42 22.42
CA GLY A 98 -6.97 -16.56 22.95
C GLY A 98 -8.46 -16.52 22.59
N LEU A 99 -8.79 -15.89 21.46
CA LEU A 99 -10.15 -15.86 20.94
C LEU A 99 -10.51 -17.17 20.24
N GLU A 100 -11.77 -17.54 20.31
CA GLU A 100 -12.33 -18.71 19.67
C GLU A 100 -13.79 -18.42 19.30
N ASP A 101 -14.11 -18.48 18.02
CA ASP A 101 -15.45 -18.27 17.47
C ASP A 101 -16.11 -16.98 18.02
N ILE A 102 -15.63 -15.82 17.56
CA ILE A 102 -16.13 -14.52 18.03
C ILE A 102 -16.48 -13.60 16.87
N HIS A 103 -17.61 -12.91 17.03
CA HIS A 103 -18.01 -11.84 16.12
C HIS A 103 -17.90 -10.48 16.80
N ILE A 104 -17.38 -9.49 16.07
CA ILE A 104 -17.44 -8.07 16.39
C ILE A 104 -18.31 -7.41 15.32
N HIS A 105 -19.53 -7.04 15.70
CA HIS A 105 -20.44 -6.29 14.83
C HIS A 105 -20.26 -4.79 15.10
N LEU A 106 -19.48 -4.14 14.25
CA LEU A 106 -19.08 -2.75 14.36
C LEU A 106 -19.91 -1.86 13.41
N GLU A 107 -20.91 -1.18 13.97
CA GLU A 107 -21.70 -0.14 13.28
C GLU A 107 -21.37 1.27 13.80
N GLY A 108 -20.78 1.37 14.99
CA GLY A 108 -20.31 2.60 15.61
C GLY A 108 -18.87 2.96 15.25
N GLU A 109 -18.18 3.63 16.16
CA GLU A 109 -16.78 4.02 16.02
C GLU A 109 -15.98 3.50 17.21
N ILE A 110 -14.88 2.79 16.94
CA ILE A 110 -13.79 2.57 17.89
C ILE A 110 -12.79 3.70 17.66
N ARG A 111 -12.47 4.48 18.68
CA ARG A 111 -11.52 5.60 18.58
C ARG A 111 -10.38 5.40 19.56
N PHE A 112 -9.15 5.27 19.09
CA PHE A 112 -7.98 5.28 19.95
C PHE A 112 -7.68 6.69 20.45
N THR A 113 -7.12 6.82 21.65
CA THR A 113 -6.56 8.09 22.11
C THR A 113 -5.25 8.37 21.40
N ASP A 114 -4.91 9.64 21.23
CA ASP A 114 -3.61 10.12 20.72
C ASP A 114 -2.65 10.48 21.87
N ASP A 115 -2.76 9.80 23.01
CA ASP A 115 -1.86 9.94 24.16
C ASP A 115 -0.50 9.28 23.85
N VAL A 116 0.32 9.99 23.06
CA VAL A 116 1.62 9.53 22.59
C VAL A 116 2.47 9.04 23.74
N GLU A 117 2.55 9.80 24.82
CA GLU A 117 3.36 9.48 25.99
C GLU A 117 2.94 8.12 26.59
N TYR A 118 1.63 7.92 26.81
CA TYR A 118 1.12 6.64 27.28
C TYR A 118 1.48 5.49 26.33
N TRP A 119 1.23 5.66 25.03
CA TRP A 119 1.43 4.59 24.05
C TRP A 119 2.91 4.21 23.88
N GLN A 120 3.84 5.17 23.90
CA GLN A 120 5.29 4.88 23.85
C GLN A 120 5.74 4.04 25.06
N GLU A 121 5.16 4.29 26.24
CA GLU A 121 5.51 3.58 27.48
C GLU A 121 4.81 2.22 27.61
N ASN A 122 3.58 2.07 27.13
CA ASN A 122 2.71 0.94 27.50
C ASN A 122 2.37 -0.02 26.34
N ALA A 123 2.57 0.36 25.08
CA ALA A 123 2.23 -0.49 23.94
C ALA A 123 3.24 -1.63 23.74
N TRP A 124 2.80 -2.71 23.09
CA TRP A 124 3.70 -3.80 22.70
C TRP A 124 4.50 -3.42 21.46
N TYR A 125 5.74 -3.88 21.44
CA TYR A 125 6.65 -3.75 20.31
C TYR A 125 6.61 -4.98 19.41
N HIS A 126 6.68 -4.76 18.10
CA HIS A 126 7.06 -5.81 17.16
C HIS A 126 8.53 -5.63 16.72
N PRO A 127 9.35 -6.70 16.71
CA PRO A 127 10.78 -6.60 16.39
C PRO A 127 11.04 -6.26 14.92
N PHE A 128 10.23 -6.77 14.00
CA PHE A 128 10.34 -6.43 12.58
C PHE A 128 9.98 -4.96 12.35
N GLN A 129 10.95 -4.17 11.84
CA GLN A 129 10.79 -2.76 11.50
C GLN A 129 10.10 -1.94 12.62
N LYS A 130 10.56 -2.17 13.86
CA LYS A 130 10.21 -1.48 15.12
C LYS A 130 8.97 -0.57 15.05
N SER A 131 7.82 -1.14 15.37
CA SER A 131 6.54 -0.44 15.53
C SER A 131 5.90 -0.85 16.85
N ILE A 132 4.96 -0.04 17.32
CA ILE A 132 4.09 -0.40 18.45
C ILE A 132 2.69 -0.76 17.94
N MET A 133 1.80 -1.24 18.81
CA MET A 133 0.44 -1.62 18.43
C MET A 133 -0.57 -1.24 19.52
N PHE A 134 -1.74 -0.74 19.10
CA PHE A 134 -2.82 -0.40 20.04
C PHE A 134 -3.40 -1.62 20.75
N TRP A 135 -3.45 -2.75 20.05
CA TRP A 135 -4.02 -4.00 20.51
C TRP A 135 -3.42 -5.21 19.79
N LYS A 136 -3.58 -6.39 20.38
CA LYS A 136 -3.20 -7.67 19.77
C LYS A 136 -4.40 -8.59 19.68
N TRP A 137 -4.76 -8.99 18.47
CA TRP A 137 -5.77 -10.02 18.22
C TRP A 137 -5.09 -11.36 17.97
N GLY A 138 -5.63 -12.46 18.52
CA GLY A 138 -5.08 -13.80 18.28
C GLY A 138 -6.08 -14.89 18.63
N GLY A 139 -6.05 -16.02 17.91
CA GLY A 139 -7.00 -17.12 18.09
C GLY A 139 -7.69 -17.58 16.80
N THR A 140 -8.82 -18.27 16.93
CA THR A 140 -9.52 -18.91 15.80
C THR A 140 -10.90 -18.33 15.56
N ASP A 141 -11.32 -18.27 14.29
CA ASP A 141 -12.67 -17.88 13.87
C ASP A 141 -13.08 -16.50 14.40
N ILE A 142 -12.26 -15.49 14.06
CA ILE A 142 -12.48 -14.09 14.43
C ILE A 142 -13.14 -13.38 13.25
N LYS A 143 -14.34 -12.84 13.47
CA LYS A 143 -15.05 -12.06 12.46
C LYS A 143 -15.29 -10.62 12.91
N ILE A 144 -14.90 -9.65 12.11
CA ILE A 144 -15.14 -8.22 12.36
C ILE A 144 -15.89 -7.66 11.16
N TYR A 145 -17.09 -7.15 11.37
CA TYR A 145 -17.95 -6.74 10.26
C TYR A 145 -18.89 -5.60 10.62
N GLY A 146 -19.39 -4.89 9.62
CA GLY A 146 -20.36 -3.80 9.77
C GLY A 146 -19.96 -2.57 8.94
N ASN A 147 -20.62 -1.44 9.19
CA ASN A 147 -20.35 -0.18 8.49
C ASN A 147 -19.61 0.86 9.35
N GLY A 148 -19.10 0.42 10.50
CA GLY A 148 -18.46 1.29 11.47
C GLY A 148 -16.98 1.56 11.18
N VAL A 149 -16.38 2.36 12.05
CA VAL A 149 -15.05 2.94 11.88
C VAL A 149 -14.10 2.47 12.98
N ILE A 150 -12.85 2.20 12.63
CA ILE A 150 -11.72 2.12 13.56
C ILE A 150 -10.82 3.32 13.28
N GLU A 151 -10.77 4.26 14.23
CA GLU A 151 -10.14 5.58 14.11
C GLU A 151 -8.86 5.63 14.97
N GLY A 152 -7.72 5.88 14.33
CA GLY A 152 -6.39 5.84 14.93
C GLY A 152 -5.84 7.17 15.45
N GLN A 153 -6.49 8.30 15.13
CA GLN A 153 -6.06 9.66 15.47
C GLN A 153 -4.62 9.99 14.98
N GLY A 154 -4.29 9.57 13.76
CA GLY A 154 -2.95 9.63 13.19
C GLY A 154 -2.31 11.02 13.07
N GLN A 155 -3.08 12.11 13.03
CA GLN A 155 -2.52 13.44 12.74
C GLN A 155 -1.41 13.88 13.72
N ARG A 156 -1.61 13.68 15.03
CA ARG A 156 -0.58 14.01 16.03
C ARG A 156 0.70 13.22 15.77
N TRP A 157 0.55 11.93 15.50
CA TRP A 157 1.65 11.01 15.21
C TRP A 157 2.44 11.40 13.96
N TRP A 158 1.76 11.80 12.88
CA TRP A 158 2.40 12.21 11.65
C TRP A 158 3.19 13.51 11.84
N ASN A 159 2.64 14.49 12.57
CA ASN A 159 3.33 15.75 12.88
C ASN A 159 4.64 15.51 13.65
N GLU A 160 4.56 14.71 14.70
CA GLU A 160 5.71 14.45 15.57
C GLU A 160 6.78 13.61 14.87
N PHE A 161 6.37 12.62 14.06
CA PHE A 161 7.29 11.79 13.28
C PHE A 161 8.09 12.61 12.26
N GLU A 162 7.44 13.54 11.55
CA GLU A 162 8.11 14.46 10.62
C GLU A 162 9.09 15.39 11.36
N SER A 163 8.74 15.84 12.56
CA SER A 163 9.56 16.79 13.34
C SER A 163 10.81 16.19 13.99
N GLY A 164 10.87 14.87 14.20
CA GLY A 164 11.81 14.27 15.16
C GLY A 164 12.65 13.09 14.67
N THR A 165 12.14 12.21 13.80
CA THR A 165 12.84 10.94 13.48
C THR A 165 12.74 10.49 12.02
N GLY A 166 11.71 10.93 11.28
CA GLY A 166 11.56 10.89 9.82
C GLY A 166 11.50 9.51 9.13
N SER A 167 12.01 8.45 9.75
CA SER A 167 12.09 7.11 9.16
C SER A 167 11.95 6.00 10.21
N ILE A 168 11.11 5.00 9.90
CA ILE A 168 10.94 3.80 10.73
C ILE A 168 12.21 2.92 10.76
N LEU A 169 13.06 3.04 9.73
CA LEU A 169 14.33 2.32 9.62
C LEU A 169 15.51 3.09 10.22
N ASN A 170 15.29 4.30 10.73
CA ASN A 170 16.33 5.05 11.44
C ASN A 170 16.70 4.31 12.74
N PRO A 171 17.96 3.87 12.92
CA PRO A 171 18.37 3.14 14.12
C PRO A 171 18.20 3.96 15.40
N ASP A 172 18.24 5.29 15.31
CA ASP A 172 18.05 6.23 16.42
C ASP A 172 16.57 6.62 16.64
N ASN A 173 15.64 6.03 15.88
CA ASN A 173 14.22 6.29 16.07
C ASN A 173 13.78 5.86 17.47
N LYS A 174 13.36 6.83 18.28
CA LYS A 174 12.74 6.62 19.60
C LYS A 174 11.24 6.89 19.58
N TYR A 175 10.69 7.20 18.42
CA TYR A 175 9.30 7.54 18.20
C TYR A 175 8.61 6.45 17.38
N TYR A 176 8.08 5.45 18.09
CA TYR A 176 7.39 4.34 17.46
C TYR A 176 5.90 4.66 17.36
N ARG A 177 5.31 4.41 16.19
CA ARG A 177 3.89 4.72 15.93
C ARG A 177 3.06 3.44 15.99
N PRO A 178 1.84 3.49 16.55
CA PRO A 178 1.00 2.32 16.68
C PRO A 178 0.39 1.88 15.35
N ILE A 179 0.45 0.57 15.10
CA ILE A 179 -0.31 -0.11 14.06
C ILE A 179 -1.79 -0.12 14.47
N LEU A 180 -2.67 0.26 13.54
CA LEU A 180 -4.10 0.40 13.82
C LEU A 180 -4.76 -0.95 14.12
N PHE A 181 -4.46 -1.98 13.34
CA PHE A 181 -4.94 -3.35 13.53
C PHE A 181 -3.78 -4.35 13.43
N TYR A 182 -3.42 -4.94 14.58
CA TYR A 182 -2.41 -5.99 14.66
C TYR A 182 -3.05 -7.31 15.07
N ALA A 183 -2.80 -8.35 14.29
CA ALA A 183 -3.23 -9.71 14.58
C ALA A 183 -2.07 -10.68 14.44
N GLU A 184 -1.98 -11.62 15.37
CA GLU A 184 -0.91 -12.62 15.41
C GLU A 184 -1.47 -13.98 15.83
N ASN A 185 -0.93 -15.05 15.25
CA ASN A 185 -1.36 -16.43 15.55
C ASN A 185 -2.88 -16.61 15.35
N THR A 186 -3.41 -16.06 14.26
CA THR A 186 -4.82 -16.22 13.89
C THR A 186 -5.03 -17.34 12.89
N THR A 187 -6.16 -18.05 13.02
CA THR A 187 -6.68 -18.93 11.96
C THR A 187 -8.12 -18.55 11.69
N ASN A 188 -8.47 -18.26 10.43
CA ASN A 188 -9.80 -17.79 10.03
C ASN A 188 -10.12 -16.40 10.60
N LEU A 189 -9.39 -15.39 10.13
CA LEU A 189 -9.69 -13.98 10.38
C LEU A 189 -10.48 -13.40 9.20
N ASP A 190 -11.71 -12.93 9.43
CA ASP A 190 -12.59 -12.32 8.42
C ASP A 190 -12.96 -10.90 8.82
N VAL A 191 -12.47 -9.92 8.06
CA VAL A 191 -12.74 -8.49 8.25
C VAL A 191 -13.51 -7.96 7.04
N SER A 192 -14.70 -7.39 7.26
CA SER A 192 -15.52 -6.90 6.15
C SER A 192 -16.28 -5.62 6.41
N GLY A 193 -16.44 -4.78 5.38
CA GLY A 193 -17.29 -3.60 5.38
C GLY A 193 -16.79 -2.39 6.18
N ILE A 194 -15.93 -2.58 7.18
CA ILE A 194 -15.49 -1.50 8.08
C ILE A 194 -14.59 -0.47 7.38
N HIS A 195 -14.46 0.69 8.02
CA HIS A 195 -13.55 1.77 7.62
C HIS A 195 -12.40 1.92 8.63
N LEU A 196 -11.17 1.71 8.16
CA LEU A 196 -9.93 2.02 8.87
C LEU A 196 -9.54 3.46 8.60
N LYS A 197 -9.53 4.31 9.62
CA LYS A 197 -9.39 5.76 9.46
C LYS A 197 -8.19 6.28 10.26
N ASP A 198 -7.36 7.04 9.57
CA ASP A 198 -6.25 7.84 10.08
C ASP A 198 -5.33 7.03 11.00
N SER A 199 -4.84 5.91 10.48
CA SER A 199 -3.84 5.09 11.16
C SER A 199 -2.55 5.89 11.44
N PRO A 200 -1.98 5.84 12.65
CA PRO A 200 -0.68 6.47 12.94
C PRO A 200 0.49 5.91 12.13
N CYS A 201 0.44 4.61 11.82
CA CYS A 201 1.41 3.84 11.04
C CYS A 201 0.64 2.90 10.08
N TRP A 202 1.10 1.66 9.90
CA TRP A 202 0.40 0.64 9.13
C TRP A 202 -1.03 0.43 9.63
N ASN A 203 -1.98 0.33 8.69
CA ASN A 203 -3.38 0.04 9.01
C ASN A 203 -3.53 -1.40 9.51
N ASN A 204 -2.96 -2.37 8.79
CA ASN A 204 -3.02 -3.78 9.16
C ASN A 204 -1.62 -4.39 9.16
N PHE A 205 -1.30 -5.15 10.22
CA PHE A 205 -0.16 -6.06 10.23
C PHE A 205 -0.58 -7.43 10.76
N ILE A 206 -0.53 -8.43 9.88
CA ILE A 206 -1.01 -9.77 10.14
C ILE A 206 0.18 -10.74 10.17
N VAL A 207 0.42 -11.34 11.33
CA VAL A 207 1.64 -12.10 11.62
C VAL A 207 1.30 -13.55 11.95
N SER A 208 2.09 -14.50 11.47
CA SER A 208 2.01 -15.92 11.86
C SER A 208 0.57 -16.48 11.77
N SER A 209 -0.14 -16.18 10.68
CA SER A 209 -1.59 -16.36 10.57
C SER A 209 -2.01 -17.09 9.29
N LYS A 210 -3.16 -17.75 9.34
CA LYS A 210 -3.67 -18.55 8.22
C LYS A 210 -5.14 -18.24 7.92
N ASN A 211 -5.51 -18.24 6.65
CA ASN A 211 -6.87 -17.99 6.18
C ASN A 211 -7.38 -16.61 6.67
N VAL A 212 -6.86 -15.57 6.04
CA VAL A 212 -7.15 -14.17 6.36
C VAL A 212 -7.93 -13.57 5.21
N LYS A 213 -9.09 -12.97 5.49
CA LYS A 213 -9.96 -12.37 4.48
C LYS A 213 -10.28 -10.92 4.83
N TYR A 214 -10.06 -10.03 3.87
CA TYR A 214 -10.49 -8.63 3.90
C TYR A 214 -11.42 -8.37 2.72
N THR A 215 -12.62 -7.86 2.99
CA THR A 215 -13.63 -7.70 1.94
C THR A 215 -14.47 -6.44 2.12
N ASP A 216 -14.62 -5.64 1.06
CA ASP A 216 -15.38 -4.38 1.13
C ASP A 216 -14.84 -3.41 2.21
N VAL A 217 -13.54 -3.49 2.51
CA VAL A 217 -12.87 -2.66 3.51
C VAL A 217 -12.40 -1.35 2.88
N VAL A 218 -12.56 -0.26 3.64
CA VAL A 218 -12.06 1.07 3.27
C VAL A 218 -10.92 1.43 4.21
N ALA A 219 -9.83 1.99 3.69
CA ALA A 219 -8.76 2.58 4.48
C ALA A 219 -8.44 3.99 3.99
N THR A 220 -8.40 4.94 4.92
CA THR A 220 -8.01 6.33 4.63
C THR A 220 -7.00 6.84 5.64
N ALA A 221 -5.98 7.55 5.20
CA ALA A 221 -5.11 8.35 6.05
C ALA A 221 -4.97 9.73 5.41
N LEU A 222 -5.74 10.70 5.89
CA LEU A 222 -5.85 12.01 5.27
C LEU A 222 -5.47 13.09 6.28
N SER A 223 -4.40 13.84 5.99
CA SER A 223 -4.00 14.94 6.86
C SER A 223 -5.04 16.06 6.84
N ASN A 224 -5.37 16.56 8.02
CA ASN A 224 -6.37 17.62 8.20
C ASN A 224 -5.97 18.97 7.58
N ASN A 225 -4.69 19.18 7.28
CA ASN A 225 -4.17 20.43 6.74
C ASN A 225 -3.41 20.25 5.40
N GLY A 226 -3.28 19.01 4.91
CA GLY A 226 -2.60 18.67 3.65
C GLY A 226 -1.07 18.89 3.63
N SER A 227 -0.51 19.60 4.61
CA SER A 227 0.94 19.87 4.69
C SER A 227 1.74 18.69 5.23
N ILE A 228 1.08 17.76 5.93
CA ILE A 228 1.72 16.63 6.58
C ILE A 228 1.43 15.36 5.79
N ILE A 229 2.49 14.62 5.48
CA ILE A 229 2.37 13.33 4.81
C ILE A 229 2.09 12.25 5.86
N PRO A 230 1.02 11.44 5.73
CA PRO A 230 0.74 10.32 6.62
C PRO A 230 1.67 9.14 6.34
N LYS A 231 2.98 9.34 6.52
CA LYS A 231 4.05 8.40 6.17
C LYS A 231 3.80 6.99 6.71
N ASN A 232 4.10 5.95 5.93
CA ASN A 232 4.02 4.55 6.37
C ASN A 232 2.62 4.15 6.84
N THR A 233 1.58 4.61 6.14
CA THR A 233 0.18 4.23 6.41
C THR A 233 -0.29 3.08 5.53
N ASP A 234 0.61 2.13 5.23
CA ASP A 234 0.36 0.92 4.46
C ASP A 234 -1.00 0.30 4.78
N PHE A 235 -1.73 -0.15 3.76
CA PHE A 235 -3.03 -0.77 4.02
C PHE A 235 -2.86 -2.16 4.64
N MET A 236 -2.09 -3.03 4.01
CA MET A 236 -1.94 -4.42 4.45
C MET A 236 -0.48 -4.86 4.44
N ASN A 237 0.03 -5.24 5.61
CA ASN A 237 1.30 -5.94 5.77
C ASN A 237 1.04 -7.37 6.27
N THR A 238 1.74 -8.35 5.68
CA THR A 238 1.66 -9.75 6.13
C THR A 238 3.04 -10.33 6.39
N MET A 239 3.19 -11.17 7.41
CA MET A 239 4.44 -11.86 7.73
C MET A 239 4.15 -13.25 8.26
N ASN A 240 4.89 -14.27 7.80
CA ASN A 240 4.66 -15.66 8.21
C ASN A 240 3.19 -16.10 7.98
N THR A 241 2.58 -15.71 6.86
CA THR A 241 1.14 -15.95 6.60
C THR A 241 0.89 -16.92 5.45
N SER A 242 -0.26 -17.61 5.48
CA SER A 242 -0.75 -18.35 4.32
C SER A 242 -2.25 -18.15 4.08
N ALA A 243 -2.69 -18.20 2.82
CA ALA A 243 -4.08 -18.03 2.41
C ALA A 243 -4.65 -16.66 2.80
N VAL A 244 -4.16 -15.60 2.14
CA VAL A 244 -4.63 -14.21 2.35
C VAL A 244 -5.47 -13.78 1.15
N ARG A 245 -6.71 -13.35 1.39
CA ARG A 245 -7.67 -12.91 0.36
C ARG A 245 -8.09 -11.46 0.61
N ILE A 246 -7.81 -10.58 -0.33
CA ILE A 246 -8.20 -9.15 -0.28
C ILE A 246 -9.09 -8.86 -1.47
N GLU A 247 -10.34 -8.52 -1.22
CA GLU A 247 -11.35 -8.38 -2.27
C GLU A 247 -12.13 -7.08 -2.14
N ARG A 248 -12.25 -6.31 -3.23
CA ARG A 248 -13.04 -5.06 -3.28
C ARG A 248 -12.65 -4.12 -2.14
N THR A 249 -11.46 -3.55 -2.21
CA THR A 249 -10.97 -2.62 -1.18
C THR A 249 -10.70 -1.24 -1.74
N TRP A 250 -10.96 -0.23 -0.92
CA TRP A 250 -10.69 1.18 -1.23
C TRP A 250 -9.60 1.70 -0.30
N VAL A 251 -8.51 2.20 -0.87
CA VAL A 251 -7.32 2.60 -0.12
C VAL A 251 -6.87 3.99 -0.57
N ASN A 252 -6.82 4.92 0.37
CA ASN A 252 -6.38 6.29 0.16
C ASN A 252 -5.47 6.72 1.31
N ILE A 253 -4.18 6.47 1.16
CA ILE A 253 -3.16 6.52 2.22
C ILE A 253 -1.84 7.05 1.62
N ASP A 254 -0.76 7.02 2.40
CA ASP A 254 0.61 7.22 1.91
C ASP A 254 1.47 6.03 2.36
N ASP A 255 2.07 5.32 1.38
CA ASP A 255 2.84 4.04 1.47
C ASP A 255 2.12 2.79 0.88
N ASP A 256 2.63 1.58 1.08
CA ASP A 256 2.29 0.39 0.30
C ASP A 256 0.79 -0.01 0.37
N CYS A 257 0.17 -0.32 -0.78
CA CYS A 257 -1.22 -0.77 -0.82
C CYS A 257 -1.36 -2.21 -0.31
N PHE A 258 -0.45 -3.09 -0.71
CA PHE A 258 -0.28 -4.42 -0.10
C PHE A 258 1.20 -4.75 -0.08
N SER A 259 1.70 -5.18 1.07
CA SER A 259 3.10 -5.45 1.29
C SER A 259 3.32 -6.79 2.00
N PRO A 260 3.39 -7.90 1.24
CA PRO A 260 3.89 -9.17 1.77
C PRO A 260 5.33 -9.02 2.25
N LYS A 261 5.53 -9.14 3.56
CA LYS A 261 6.84 -9.29 4.21
C LYS A 261 7.24 -10.78 4.23
N PRO A 262 8.41 -11.15 4.79
CA PRO A 262 8.92 -12.52 4.73
C PRO A 262 7.90 -13.61 5.08
N ASN A 263 8.03 -14.73 4.36
CA ASN A 263 7.33 -16.00 4.58
C ASN A 263 5.82 -15.93 4.42
N SER A 264 5.36 -15.33 3.31
CA SER A 264 3.94 -15.23 2.95
C SER A 264 3.62 -16.02 1.69
N SER A 265 2.54 -16.82 1.68
CA SER A 265 2.12 -17.60 0.50
C SER A 265 0.62 -17.77 0.31
N ASP A 266 0.18 -18.17 -0.89
CA ASP A 266 -1.24 -18.23 -1.28
C ASP A 266 -1.93 -16.88 -1.03
N LEU A 267 -1.46 -15.86 -1.76
CA LEU A 267 -1.91 -14.48 -1.62
C LEU A 267 -2.75 -14.11 -2.85
N TYR A 268 -3.97 -13.66 -2.64
CA TYR A 268 -4.87 -13.25 -3.72
C TYR A 268 -5.48 -11.89 -3.44
N VAL A 269 -5.30 -10.98 -4.38
CA VAL A 269 -5.94 -9.66 -4.40
C VAL A 269 -6.81 -9.59 -5.64
N ASN A 270 -8.08 -9.20 -5.47
CA ASN A 270 -8.96 -8.94 -6.59
C ASN A 270 -9.80 -7.69 -6.36
N THR A 271 -9.69 -6.72 -7.27
CA THR A 271 -10.42 -5.45 -7.21
C THR A 271 -9.94 -4.58 -6.06
N MET A 272 -8.98 -3.71 -6.34
CA MET A 272 -8.43 -2.77 -5.36
C MET A 272 -8.23 -1.39 -5.98
N TYR A 273 -8.67 -0.35 -5.28
CA TYR A 273 -8.53 1.05 -5.67
C TYR A 273 -7.52 1.71 -4.73
N CYS A 274 -6.35 2.06 -5.25
CA CYS A 274 -5.19 2.53 -4.49
C CYS A 274 -4.81 3.96 -4.88
N ASN A 275 -5.05 4.92 -4.00
CA ASN A 275 -4.64 6.32 -4.15
C ASN A 275 -3.48 6.67 -3.21
N GLY A 276 -2.49 7.42 -3.70
CA GLY A 276 -1.41 7.94 -2.84
C GLY A 276 -0.38 6.90 -2.40
N THR A 277 -0.50 5.67 -2.89
CA THR A 277 0.24 4.52 -2.33
C THR A 277 1.61 4.32 -2.99
N HIS A 278 2.46 3.46 -2.44
CA HIS A 278 3.72 3.03 -3.08
C HIS A 278 3.56 1.77 -3.96
N GLY A 279 2.32 1.37 -4.23
CA GLY A 279 1.99 0.24 -5.10
C GLY A 279 1.59 -1.04 -4.41
N GLN A 280 1.34 -2.07 -5.23
CA GLN A 280 1.29 -3.47 -4.82
C GLN A 280 2.73 -3.95 -4.68
N SER A 281 3.25 -3.93 -3.45
CA SER A 281 4.67 -3.74 -3.17
C SER A 281 5.23 -4.82 -2.27
N MET A 282 5.69 -5.89 -2.92
CA MET A 282 6.23 -7.07 -2.26
C MET A 282 7.57 -6.78 -1.60
N GLY A 283 7.63 -7.04 -0.29
CA GLY A 283 8.82 -6.84 0.53
C GLY A 283 8.79 -5.57 1.40
N SER A 284 9.92 -5.05 1.84
CA SER A 284 11.24 -5.52 1.45
C SER A 284 11.60 -6.89 2.06
N LEU A 285 12.28 -7.72 1.27
CA LEU A 285 12.65 -9.09 1.61
C LEU A 285 14.18 -9.23 1.69
N GLY A 286 14.67 -10.15 2.53
CA GLY A 286 16.11 -10.36 2.72
C GLY A 286 16.77 -9.29 3.60
N GLN A 287 16.01 -8.56 4.42
CA GLN A 287 16.56 -7.43 5.18
C GLN A 287 17.60 -7.82 6.23
N TYR A 288 17.46 -8.99 6.85
CA TYR A 288 18.21 -9.36 8.05
C TYR A 288 19.07 -10.58 7.80
N LYS A 289 20.35 -10.48 8.13
CA LYS A 289 21.33 -11.57 8.05
C LYS A 289 20.86 -12.84 8.74
N GLY A 290 21.03 -13.96 8.06
CA GLY A 290 20.66 -15.29 8.56
C GLY A 290 19.17 -15.62 8.43
N GLU A 291 18.32 -14.66 8.09
CA GLU A 291 16.90 -14.89 7.86
C GLU A 291 16.64 -15.36 6.42
N VAL A 292 15.66 -16.27 6.29
CA VAL A 292 15.13 -16.68 5.00
C VAL A 292 13.80 -15.98 4.76
N SER A 293 13.69 -15.28 3.64
CA SER A 293 12.53 -14.49 3.25
C SER A 293 11.88 -15.06 1.99
N ASN A 294 10.85 -15.88 2.15
CA ASN A 294 10.17 -16.47 0.99
C ASN A 294 8.80 -15.81 0.77
N VAL A 295 8.48 -15.46 -0.48
CA VAL A 295 7.11 -15.07 -0.86
C VAL A 295 6.75 -15.80 -2.15
N TYR A 296 5.63 -16.52 -2.16
CA TYR A 296 5.24 -17.30 -3.34
C TYR A 296 3.75 -17.59 -3.47
N ASP A 297 3.34 -17.98 -4.68
CA ASP A 297 1.93 -18.22 -5.02
C ASP A 297 1.08 -16.97 -4.78
N VAL A 298 1.40 -15.91 -5.53
CA VAL A 298 0.77 -14.60 -5.41
C VAL A 298 0.04 -14.27 -6.70
N HIS A 299 -1.23 -13.87 -6.60
CA HIS A 299 -2.01 -13.41 -7.74
C HIS A 299 -2.77 -12.13 -7.38
N ILE A 300 -2.37 -11.02 -8.00
CA ILE A 300 -2.92 -9.69 -7.76
C ILE A 300 -3.56 -9.23 -9.06
N GLU A 301 -4.88 -9.03 -9.04
CA GLU A 301 -5.62 -8.65 -10.24
C GLU A 301 -6.66 -7.55 -10.06
N ASN A 302 -6.95 -6.85 -11.15
CA ASN A 302 -7.96 -5.80 -11.23
C ASN A 302 -7.64 -4.64 -10.26
N VAL A 303 -6.52 -3.98 -10.50
CA VAL A 303 -5.99 -2.92 -9.63
C VAL A 303 -6.00 -1.58 -10.35
N TRP A 304 -6.58 -0.57 -9.72
CA TRP A 304 -6.50 0.82 -10.15
C TRP A 304 -5.55 1.55 -9.22
N MET A 305 -4.44 2.03 -9.77
CA MET A 305 -3.37 2.64 -9.02
C MET A 305 -3.19 4.09 -9.46
N MET A 306 -3.29 5.02 -8.51
CA MET A 306 -3.21 6.44 -8.80
C MET A 306 -2.37 7.24 -7.81
N ASN A 307 -1.77 8.31 -8.34
CA ASN A 307 -1.19 9.42 -7.58
C ASN A 307 -0.20 8.99 -6.49
N GLY A 308 0.57 7.95 -6.78
CA GLY A 308 1.49 7.34 -5.81
C GLY A 308 2.93 7.39 -6.28
N ASP A 309 3.85 7.18 -5.34
CA ASP A 309 5.28 7.15 -5.63
C ASP A 309 5.73 5.74 -6.05
N TYR A 310 6.90 5.65 -6.69
CA TYR A 310 7.54 4.43 -7.17
C TYR A 310 6.79 3.73 -8.31
N SER A 311 5.85 2.83 -8.02
CA SER A 311 5.28 2.00 -9.09
C SER A 311 3.97 1.33 -8.76
N ALA A 312 3.20 0.97 -9.78
CA ALA A 312 1.96 0.22 -9.56
C ALA A 312 2.19 -1.22 -9.08
N ALA A 313 3.08 -1.97 -9.72
CA ALA A 313 3.52 -3.30 -9.27
C ALA A 313 5.00 -3.25 -8.89
N ARG A 314 5.32 -3.69 -7.67
CA ARG A 314 6.67 -3.55 -7.09
C ARG A 314 7.17 -4.82 -6.40
N ILE A 315 8.44 -5.16 -6.63
CA ILE A 315 9.18 -6.19 -5.89
C ILE A 315 10.47 -5.57 -5.37
N LYS A 316 10.73 -5.69 -4.06
CA LYS A 316 11.83 -5.02 -3.35
C LYS A 316 12.63 -6.04 -2.56
N VAL A 317 13.89 -6.26 -2.92
CA VAL A 317 14.78 -7.18 -2.18
C VAL A 317 16.08 -6.49 -1.79
N TRP A 318 16.54 -6.72 -0.56
CA TRP A 318 17.74 -6.10 -0.01
C TRP A 318 19.02 -6.71 -0.59
N ALA A 319 20.06 -5.88 -0.69
CA ALA A 319 21.46 -6.25 -0.94
C ALA A 319 22.33 -5.65 0.17
N GLY A 320 23.61 -6.03 0.25
CA GLY A 320 24.55 -5.61 1.29
C GLY A 320 25.05 -6.75 2.18
N GLU A 321 26.15 -6.51 2.91
CA GLU A 321 26.83 -7.53 3.74
C GLU A 321 25.94 -8.22 4.78
N GLU A 322 25.02 -7.47 5.38
CA GLU A 322 24.19 -7.92 6.51
C GLU A 322 22.76 -8.28 6.10
N THR A 323 22.60 -8.90 4.93
CA THR A 323 21.31 -9.29 4.36
C THR A 323 21.03 -10.79 4.47
N GLY A 324 19.74 -11.12 4.39
CA GLY A 324 19.22 -12.48 4.36
C GLY A 324 19.12 -13.05 2.95
N THR A 325 18.60 -14.26 2.85
CA THR A 325 18.39 -14.98 1.57
C THR A 325 16.93 -15.38 1.42
N GLY A 326 16.59 -16.05 0.32
CA GLY A 326 15.23 -16.55 0.09
C GLY A 326 14.81 -16.41 -1.36
N PHE A 327 13.50 -16.41 -1.60
CA PHE A 327 12.97 -16.28 -2.96
C PHE A 327 11.63 -15.56 -3.05
N VAL A 328 11.41 -14.96 -4.22
CA VAL A 328 10.10 -14.57 -4.74
C VAL A 328 9.77 -15.48 -5.91
N ASN A 329 8.66 -16.21 -5.84
CA ASN A 329 8.33 -17.21 -6.86
C ASN A 329 6.82 -17.27 -7.19
N ASN A 330 6.48 -17.48 -8.46
CA ASN A 330 5.10 -17.68 -8.91
C ASN A 330 4.19 -16.50 -8.51
N VAL A 331 4.50 -15.33 -9.07
CA VAL A 331 3.78 -14.07 -8.80
C VAL A 331 3.16 -13.58 -10.10
N THR A 332 1.86 -13.33 -10.10
CA THR A 332 1.15 -12.70 -11.22
C THR A 332 0.56 -11.36 -10.80
N PHE A 333 0.90 -10.30 -11.53
CA PHE A 333 0.22 -9.01 -11.50
C PHE A 333 -0.58 -8.86 -12.79
N LYS A 334 -1.90 -8.69 -12.70
CA LYS A 334 -2.78 -8.72 -13.86
C LYS A 334 -3.83 -7.62 -13.87
N ASN A 335 -4.15 -7.07 -15.04
CA ASN A 335 -5.19 -6.06 -15.21
C ASN A 335 -4.95 -4.83 -14.31
N PHE A 336 -3.83 -4.15 -14.55
CA PHE A 336 -3.47 -2.93 -13.85
C PHE A 336 -3.82 -1.71 -14.70
N TRP A 337 -4.53 -0.77 -14.10
CA TRP A 337 -4.68 0.57 -14.65
C TRP A 337 -3.84 1.55 -13.83
N VAL A 338 -2.85 2.14 -14.49
CA VAL A 338 -1.83 3.01 -13.88
C VAL A 338 -2.12 4.45 -14.24
N ALA A 339 -2.18 5.35 -13.27
CA ALA A 339 -2.24 6.78 -13.53
C ALA A 339 -1.39 7.56 -12.55
N ARG A 340 -0.35 8.23 -13.05
CA ARG A 340 0.55 9.05 -12.23
C ARG A 340 1.28 8.27 -11.13
N MET A 341 1.63 7.02 -11.40
CA MET A 341 2.70 6.32 -10.69
C MET A 341 4.02 6.59 -11.38
N ASP A 342 5.14 6.61 -10.68
CA ASP A 342 6.42 6.92 -11.34
C ASP A 342 6.81 5.86 -12.39
N TYR A 343 6.49 4.59 -12.10
CA TYR A 343 6.58 3.46 -13.02
C TYR A 343 5.30 2.63 -13.03
N GLY A 344 5.05 1.88 -14.09
CA GLY A 344 4.07 0.80 -14.09
C GLY A 344 4.58 -0.43 -13.31
N ILE A 345 5.85 -0.79 -13.54
CA ILE A 345 6.51 -1.95 -12.93
C ILE A 345 7.86 -1.52 -12.37
N PHE A 346 8.17 -1.95 -11.15
CA PHE A 346 9.48 -1.73 -10.52
C PHE A 346 9.96 -2.98 -9.78
N LEU A 347 11.01 -3.63 -10.29
CA LEU A 347 11.71 -4.70 -9.59
C LEU A 347 13.10 -4.19 -9.21
N ASP A 348 13.42 -4.26 -7.93
CA ASP A 348 14.65 -3.71 -7.37
C ASP A 348 15.33 -4.72 -6.45
N SER A 349 16.50 -5.19 -6.88
CA SER A 349 17.40 -6.05 -6.11
C SER A 349 18.52 -5.32 -5.38
N CYS A 350 18.47 -4.00 -5.29
CA CYS A 350 19.40 -3.16 -4.54
C CYS A 350 18.60 -2.25 -3.59
N TYR A 351 17.66 -2.85 -2.84
CA TYR A 351 16.66 -2.06 -2.14
C TYR A 351 17.22 -1.20 -1.00
N PHE A 352 16.62 0.00 -0.94
CA PHE A 352 16.84 1.15 -0.08
C PHE A 352 18.00 2.06 -0.52
N ASN A 353 18.44 2.98 0.34
CA ASN A 353 19.50 3.94 0.05
C ASN A 353 20.90 3.29 0.12
N ILE A 354 21.09 2.23 -0.67
CA ILE A 354 22.35 1.50 -0.80
C ILE A 354 23.02 1.95 -2.10
N SER A 355 24.33 2.19 -2.07
CA SER A 355 25.04 2.61 -3.27
C SER A 355 25.12 1.45 -4.27
N ALA A 356 25.18 1.78 -5.57
CA ALA A 356 25.40 0.76 -6.59
C ALA A 356 26.73 0.01 -6.40
N GLU A 357 27.76 0.67 -5.86
CA GLU A 357 29.04 0.04 -5.52
C GLU A 357 28.86 -1.05 -4.45
N GLU A 358 28.16 -0.73 -3.36
CA GLU A 358 27.85 -1.67 -2.28
C GLU A 358 27.02 -2.85 -2.79
N CYS A 359 25.97 -2.59 -3.58
CA CYS A 359 25.17 -3.67 -4.17
C CYS A 359 25.93 -4.54 -5.16
N ASN A 360 26.94 -4.01 -5.86
CA ASN A 360 27.77 -4.81 -6.76
C ASN A 360 28.80 -5.64 -6.00
N ALA A 361 29.33 -5.13 -4.89
CA ALA A 361 30.25 -5.86 -4.01
C ALA A 361 29.51 -6.94 -3.20
N HIS A 362 28.28 -6.65 -2.78
CA HIS A 362 27.43 -7.49 -1.94
C HIS A 362 26.02 -7.62 -2.53
N PRO A 363 25.89 -8.32 -3.67
CA PRO A 363 24.62 -8.44 -4.37
C PRO A 363 23.58 -9.21 -3.54
N SER A 364 22.30 -8.95 -3.83
CA SER A 364 21.20 -9.60 -3.11
C SER A 364 21.27 -11.12 -3.24
N GLY A 365 21.15 -11.83 -2.11
CA GLY A 365 21.03 -13.28 -2.04
C GLY A 365 19.61 -13.81 -2.30
N MET A 366 18.70 -12.95 -2.78
CA MET A 366 17.31 -13.28 -3.05
C MET A 366 17.13 -13.76 -4.50
N GLN A 367 16.42 -14.86 -4.65
CA GLN A 367 16.10 -15.47 -5.95
C GLN A 367 14.74 -14.95 -6.44
N ILE A 368 14.58 -14.63 -7.73
CA ILE A 368 13.31 -14.11 -8.26
C ILE A 368 12.92 -14.87 -9.52
N THR A 369 11.85 -15.66 -9.47
CA THR A 369 11.47 -16.52 -10.59
C THR A 369 9.97 -16.55 -10.83
N ASN A 370 9.58 -16.85 -12.07
CA ASN A 370 8.17 -17.04 -12.45
C ASN A 370 7.30 -15.83 -12.08
N ILE A 371 7.68 -14.65 -12.58
CA ILE A 371 6.99 -13.39 -12.33
C ILE A 371 6.30 -12.94 -13.61
N HIS A 372 4.99 -12.73 -13.56
CA HIS A 372 4.18 -12.44 -14.72
C HIS A 372 3.47 -11.09 -14.54
N PHE A 373 3.78 -10.13 -15.41
CA PHE A 373 3.09 -8.85 -15.50
C PHE A 373 2.19 -8.86 -16.74
N GLU A 374 0.88 -8.87 -16.55
CA GLU A 374 -0.10 -9.03 -17.64
C GLU A 374 -1.09 -7.86 -17.69
N ASN A 375 -1.29 -7.31 -18.89
CA ASN A 375 -2.32 -6.31 -19.17
C ASN A 375 -2.22 -5.08 -18.26
N PHE A 376 -1.20 -4.26 -18.51
CA PHE A 376 -1.00 -2.97 -17.85
C PHE A 376 -1.36 -1.85 -18.82
N THR A 377 -2.16 -0.89 -18.39
CA THR A 377 -2.59 0.24 -19.21
C THR A 377 -2.50 1.55 -18.44
N GLY A 378 -2.56 2.68 -19.14
CA GLY A 378 -2.56 4.01 -18.52
C GLY A 378 -1.24 4.75 -18.72
N TYR A 379 -0.77 5.51 -17.74
CA TYR A 379 0.39 6.39 -17.89
C TYR A 379 1.11 6.70 -16.58
N THR A 380 2.43 6.93 -16.66
CA THR A 380 3.26 7.28 -15.51
C THR A 380 3.16 8.76 -15.11
N SER A 381 3.76 9.14 -13.99
CA SER A 381 3.87 10.53 -13.52
C SER A 381 4.76 11.38 -14.45
N GLY A 382 5.67 10.74 -15.19
CA GLY A 382 6.66 11.43 -16.03
C GLY A 382 7.85 12.00 -15.25
N VAL A 383 7.95 11.74 -13.94
CA VAL A 383 9.11 12.17 -13.14
C VAL A 383 10.42 11.54 -13.63
N TYR A 384 10.35 10.31 -14.17
CA TYR A 384 11.44 9.61 -14.84
C TYR A 384 11.37 9.72 -16.38
N GLY A 385 10.77 10.80 -16.88
CA GLY A 385 10.68 11.08 -18.30
C GLY A 385 9.90 10.02 -19.07
N ASN A 386 10.56 9.41 -20.05
CA ASN A 386 9.97 8.38 -20.91
C ASN A 386 10.12 6.96 -20.35
N ALA A 387 10.83 6.77 -19.23
CA ALA A 387 10.95 5.47 -18.59
C ALA A 387 9.63 5.11 -17.89
N VAL A 388 9.05 3.95 -18.23
CA VAL A 388 7.75 3.50 -17.73
C VAL A 388 7.81 2.22 -16.91
N ALA A 389 8.93 1.51 -16.95
CA ALA A 389 9.20 0.38 -16.07
C ALA A 389 10.72 0.23 -15.86
N ARG A 390 11.11 -0.28 -14.69
CA ARG A 390 12.48 -0.65 -14.37
C ARG A 390 12.51 -2.00 -13.68
N LEU A 391 13.28 -2.94 -14.22
CA LEU A 391 13.45 -4.26 -13.65
C LEU A 391 14.94 -4.54 -13.49
N SER A 392 15.43 -4.54 -12.25
CA SER A 392 16.84 -4.74 -11.94
C SER A 392 17.00 -5.94 -11.02
N CYS A 393 17.52 -7.03 -11.56
CA CYS A 393 17.84 -8.22 -10.78
C CYS A 393 19.21 -8.11 -10.10
N SER A 394 19.46 -9.03 -9.16
CA SER A 394 20.74 -9.19 -8.49
C SER A 394 21.86 -9.47 -9.50
N ALA A 395 23.04 -8.90 -9.25
CA ALA A 395 24.24 -9.14 -10.03
C ALA A 395 25.05 -10.35 -9.55
N ALA A 396 24.57 -11.08 -8.52
CA ALA A 396 25.26 -12.27 -8.01
C ALA A 396 25.40 -13.34 -9.11
N GLU A 397 26.56 -14.00 -9.18
CA GLU A 397 26.83 -15.02 -10.21
C GLU A 397 25.86 -16.21 -10.16
N ASP A 398 25.34 -16.52 -8.96
CA ASP A 398 24.36 -17.58 -8.70
C ASP A 398 22.93 -17.05 -8.55
N ALA A 399 22.68 -15.78 -8.86
CA ALA A 399 21.32 -15.23 -8.91
C ALA A 399 20.51 -15.89 -10.03
N ILE A 400 19.37 -16.44 -9.67
CA ILE A 400 18.36 -16.95 -10.57
C ILE A 400 17.27 -15.87 -10.66
N CYS A 401 17.37 -15.06 -11.72
CA CYS A 401 16.35 -14.11 -12.10
C CYS A 401 15.71 -14.51 -13.44
N ALA A 402 14.82 -15.49 -13.41
CA ALA A 402 14.40 -16.22 -14.62
C ALA A 402 12.88 -16.34 -14.75
N ASN A 403 12.41 -16.49 -16.00
CA ASN A 403 10.99 -16.59 -16.34
C ASN A 403 10.19 -15.39 -15.79
N ILE A 404 10.71 -14.18 -16.00
CA ILE A 404 9.97 -12.95 -15.77
C ILE A 404 9.41 -12.48 -17.10
N THR A 405 8.10 -12.35 -17.19
CA THR A 405 7.42 -12.02 -18.45
C THR A 405 6.58 -10.76 -18.30
N VAL A 406 6.61 -9.91 -19.31
CA VAL A 406 5.77 -8.73 -19.45
C VAL A 406 4.93 -8.92 -20.71
N LYS A 407 3.61 -8.88 -20.57
CA LYS A 407 2.66 -9.10 -21.66
C LYS A 407 1.58 -8.03 -21.66
N ASP A 408 1.23 -7.54 -22.84
CA ASP A 408 0.19 -6.53 -23.04
C ASP A 408 0.44 -5.26 -22.21
N PHE A 409 1.70 -4.80 -22.18
CA PHE A 409 2.13 -3.63 -21.42
C PHE A 409 1.98 -2.34 -22.25
N ASN A 410 0.90 -1.63 -22.02
CA ASN A 410 0.47 -0.43 -22.73
C ASN A 410 0.49 0.83 -21.86
N VAL A 411 1.42 0.92 -20.90
CA VAL A 411 1.63 2.13 -20.09
C VAL A 411 2.40 3.16 -20.91
N LYS A 412 1.92 4.41 -20.89
CA LYS A 412 2.49 5.54 -21.63
C LYS A 412 3.23 6.51 -20.72
N THR A 413 4.03 7.37 -21.33
CA THR A 413 4.65 8.53 -20.65
C THR A 413 3.91 9.81 -21.03
N PRO A 414 3.71 10.75 -20.10
CA PRO A 414 3.17 12.07 -20.42
C PRO A 414 4.20 13.00 -21.10
N CYS A 415 5.47 12.59 -21.22
CA CYS A 415 6.55 13.47 -21.71
C CYS A 415 6.69 13.51 -23.25
N GLY A 416 5.80 12.83 -23.98
CA GLY A 416 5.67 12.95 -25.44
C GLY A 416 6.66 12.14 -26.27
N GLY A 417 7.46 11.26 -25.65
CA GLY A 417 8.28 10.27 -26.36
C GLY A 417 7.70 8.86 -26.27
N ASP A 418 8.41 7.90 -26.87
CA ASP A 418 8.04 6.49 -26.78
C ASP A 418 8.34 5.94 -25.38
N PRO A 419 7.45 5.12 -24.79
CA PRO A 419 7.71 4.45 -23.53
C PRO A 419 8.96 3.56 -23.59
N VAL A 420 9.80 3.64 -22.57
CA VAL A 420 11.02 2.81 -22.45
C VAL A 420 10.95 1.93 -21.21
N ILE A 421 11.22 0.65 -21.40
CA ILE A 421 11.39 -0.34 -20.32
C ILE A 421 12.90 -0.53 -20.12
N ILE A 422 13.34 -0.38 -18.88
CA ILE A 422 14.73 -0.58 -18.49
C ILE A 422 14.86 -1.92 -17.77
N CYS A 423 15.82 -2.75 -18.18
CA CYS A 423 16.01 -4.09 -17.64
C CYS A 423 17.50 -4.42 -17.47
N ASP A 424 17.86 -5.03 -16.34
CA ASP A 424 19.23 -5.46 -16.05
C ASP A 424 19.22 -6.78 -15.26
N GLY A 425 20.17 -7.68 -15.55
CA GLY A 425 20.36 -8.93 -14.80
C GLY A 425 19.32 -10.04 -15.03
N MET A 426 18.48 -9.91 -16.06
CA MET A 426 17.43 -10.89 -16.38
C MET A 426 17.98 -12.10 -17.15
N HIS A 427 17.52 -13.31 -16.80
CA HIS A 427 17.79 -14.54 -17.55
C HIS A 427 16.63 -14.90 -18.48
N GLY A 428 16.85 -14.75 -19.79
CA GLY A 428 15.86 -15.03 -20.83
C GLY A 428 15.16 -13.77 -21.35
N ASP A 429 14.33 -13.96 -22.37
CA ASP A 429 13.48 -12.90 -22.92
C ASP A 429 12.30 -12.62 -21.98
N ILE A 430 12.02 -11.34 -21.76
CA ILE A 430 10.87 -10.89 -20.96
C ILE A 430 9.60 -10.69 -21.80
N GLY A 431 9.67 -10.84 -23.13
CA GLY A 431 8.53 -10.76 -24.04
C GLY A 431 8.22 -9.35 -24.57
N VAL A 432 9.03 -8.36 -24.19
CA VAL A 432 8.97 -6.97 -24.68
C VAL A 432 10.38 -6.40 -24.85
N ASP A 433 10.54 -5.42 -25.74
CA ASP A 433 11.80 -4.70 -25.89
C ASP A 433 12.14 -3.95 -24.60
N CYS A 434 13.32 -4.23 -24.05
CA CYS A 434 13.88 -3.50 -22.93
C CYS A 434 15.35 -3.18 -23.18
N VAL A 435 15.86 -2.15 -22.50
CA VAL A 435 17.24 -1.69 -22.67
C VAL A 435 18.00 -1.67 -21.35
N PRO A 436 19.33 -1.92 -21.36
CA PRO A 436 20.16 -1.80 -20.17
C PRO A 436 20.13 -0.38 -19.60
N TYR A 437 20.21 -0.24 -18.28
CA TYR A 437 20.17 1.05 -17.60
C TYR A 437 21.27 2.01 -18.07
N ASN A 438 22.45 1.48 -18.39
CA ASN A 438 23.60 2.29 -18.83
C ASN A 438 23.57 2.69 -20.32
N SER A 439 22.57 2.23 -21.09
CA SER A 439 22.45 2.54 -22.52
C SER A 439 22.11 4.01 -22.77
N ASP A 440 22.49 4.52 -23.94
CA ASP A 440 22.15 5.89 -24.35
C ASP A 440 20.62 6.09 -24.43
N LYS A 441 19.88 5.05 -24.84
CA LYS A 441 18.41 5.07 -24.88
C LYS A 441 17.79 5.19 -23.48
N ALA A 442 18.27 4.42 -22.50
CA ALA A 442 17.81 4.54 -21.11
C ALA A 442 18.12 5.92 -20.52
N LYS A 443 19.36 6.40 -20.68
CA LYS A 443 19.78 7.73 -20.22
C LYS A 443 18.95 8.84 -20.87
N ALA A 444 18.70 8.76 -22.17
CA ALA A 444 17.86 9.73 -22.87
C ALA A 444 16.42 9.69 -22.37
N ALA A 445 15.87 8.49 -22.11
CA ALA A 445 14.52 8.33 -21.59
C ALA A 445 14.36 8.94 -20.19
N LEU A 446 15.28 8.64 -19.27
CA LEU A 446 15.27 9.17 -17.89
C LEU A 446 15.43 10.69 -17.85
N ASN A 447 16.23 11.27 -18.76
CA ASN A 447 16.46 12.71 -18.85
C ASN A 447 15.40 13.45 -19.68
N ALA A 448 14.45 12.74 -20.30
CA ALA A 448 13.42 13.35 -21.13
C ALA A 448 12.50 14.22 -20.27
N LYS A 449 12.53 15.54 -20.51
CA LYS A 449 11.66 16.47 -19.78
C LYS A 449 10.27 16.49 -20.39
N CYS A 450 9.25 16.39 -19.55
CA CYS A 450 7.87 16.63 -19.95
C CYS A 450 7.69 18.06 -20.48
N LYS A 451 7.37 18.18 -21.77
CA LYS A 451 7.24 19.48 -22.46
C LYS A 451 5.85 20.11 -22.29
N THR A 452 4.85 19.28 -22.05
CA THR A 452 3.48 19.68 -21.77
C THR A 452 3.19 19.47 -20.29
N PRO A 453 2.54 20.43 -19.60
CA PRO A 453 1.98 20.18 -18.28
C PRO A 453 1.12 18.92 -18.32
N MET A 454 1.24 18.07 -17.31
CA MET A 454 0.41 16.88 -17.22
C MET A 454 -1.07 17.29 -17.27
N ALA A 455 -1.86 16.56 -18.05
CA ALA A 455 -3.30 16.66 -18.04
C ALA A 455 -3.81 16.60 -16.61
N ALA A 456 -4.48 17.66 -16.14
CA ALA A 456 -5.20 17.61 -14.88
C ALA A 456 -6.07 16.34 -14.87
N ILE A 457 -6.05 15.60 -13.76
CA ILE A 457 -7.03 14.53 -13.62
C ILE A 457 -8.36 15.23 -13.41
N ASP A 458 -9.35 14.90 -14.23
CA ASP A 458 -10.67 15.52 -14.14
C ASP A 458 -11.27 15.24 -12.76
N THR A 459 -11.49 16.31 -11.98
CA THR A 459 -12.06 16.31 -10.63
C THR A 459 -11.36 15.36 -9.65
N ASP A 460 -10.21 15.74 -9.06
CA ASP A 460 -9.48 15.08 -7.94
C ASP A 460 -10.10 13.75 -7.47
N PRO A 461 -10.08 12.70 -8.31
CA PRO A 461 -10.82 11.51 -7.99
C PRO A 461 -10.05 10.88 -6.85
N TRP A 462 -10.79 10.55 -5.80
CA TRP A 462 -10.27 10.03 -4.53
C TRP A 462 -9.85 11.12 -3.55
N GLY A 463 -10.23 12.38 -3.80
CA GLY A 463 -10.28 13.44 -2.78
C GLY A 463 -8.94 13.69 -2.12
N SER A 464 -7.86 13.73 -2.92
CA SER A 464 -6.53 13.97 -2.38
C SER A 464 -6.46 15.31 -1.64
N GLY A 465 -7.24 16.33 -2.05
CA GLY A 465 -7.08 17.71 -1.55
C GLY A 465 -5.68 18.27 -1.85
N LEU A 466 -4.90 17.53 -2.65
CA LEU A 466 -3.45 17.61 -2.80
C LEU A 466 -3.06 17.74 -4.29
N ILE A 467 -3.95 18.28 -5.13
CA ILE A 467 -3.55 18.82 -6.45
C ILE A 467 -2.35 19.79 -6.30
N GLU A 468 -2.17 20.37 -5.11
CA GLU A 468 -1.03 21.18 -4.70
C GLU A 468 0.09 20.47 -3.91
N LYS A 469 0.18 19.13 -3.86
CA LYS A 469 1.42 18.49 -3.38
C LYS A 469 2.55 18.82 -4.36
N MET A 470 3.24 19.86 -3.94
CA MET A 470 4.28 20.65 -4.56
C MET A 470 5.31 19.81 -5.32
N LYS A 471 5.54 20.15 -6.59
CA LYS A 471 6.84 20.34 -7.29
C LYS A 471 8.03 19.39 -7.04
N GLY A 472 7.86 18.26 -6.36
CA GLY A 472 8.94 17.36 -6.01
C GLY A 472 8.40 16.18 -5.23
N ALA A 473 8.00 15.13 -5.95
CA ALA A 473 7.97 13.80 -5.37
C ALA A 473 9.34 13.55 -4.71
N PHE A 474 9.31 13.07 -3.48
CA PHE A 474 10.51 12.86 -2.68
C PHE A 474 11.24 11.63 -3.25
N HIS A 475 12.07 11.84 -4.27
CA HIS A 475 13.03 10.83 -4.70
C HIS A 475 14.33 11.07 -3.92
N PRO A 476 14.70 10.21 -2.95
CA PRO A 476 16.11 10.11 -2.60
C PRO A 476 16.87 9.78 -3.89
N GLN A 477 17.99 10.49 -4.10
CA GLN A 477 18.84 10.38 -5.29
C GLN A 477 19.32 8.95 -5.53
#